data_AF-A0A356BYA9-F1
#
_entry.id   AF-A0A356BYA9-F1
#
_cell.length_a   1.000
_cell.length_b   1.000
_cell.length_c   1.000
_cell.angle_alpha   90.00
_cell.angle_beta   90.00
_cell.angle_gamma   90.00
#
_symmetry.space_group_name_H-M   'P 1'
#
loop_
_entity.id
_entity.type
_entity.pdbx_description
1 polymer ?
#
loop_
_entity_poly.entity_id
_entity_poly.type
_entity_poly.pdbx_seq_one_letter_code
_entity_poly.pdbx_strand_id
1 'polypeptide(L)'
;MARRALISVSNKEGLVEFAQALAALEFELVSTGGTARTLKEAGIPVIEVESVTGFPEILDGRVKTLHPKIHGGLLAKLEEPAHLDTLRTHGIVPFELVCVNLYPFQATISKPDCTTDDAIENIDIGGPSMLRSAAKNHEYVTVIVEPEDYTLVVE
;
A
#
# COMPACT_ATOMS: atom_id res chain seq x y z
N MET A 1 -11.43 -8.47 -13.99
CA MET A 1 -10.44 -8.88 -12.97
C MET A 1 -10.98 -8.46 -11.62
N ALA A 2 -10.62 -9.12 -10.53
CA ALA A 2 -10.97 -8.63 -9.19
C ALA A 2 -10.27 -7.30 -8.93
N ARG A 3 -10.98 -6.35 -8.33
CA ARG A 3 -10.43 -5.04 -7.95
C ARG A 3 -9.41 -5.23 -6.84
N ARG A 4 -8.30 -4.48 -6.84
CA ARG A 4 -7.25 -4.64 -5.81
C ARG A 4 -6.99 -3.35 -5.06
N ALA A 5 -6.85 -3.49 -3.75
CA ALA A 5 -6.46 -2.42 -2.84
C ALA A 5 -5.10 -2.74 -2.20
N LEU A 6 -4.14 -1.82 -2.30
CA LEU A 6 -2.86 -1.91 -1.61
C LEU A 6 -2.89 -1.04 -0.35
N ILE A 7 -2.80 -1.67 0.82
CA ILE A 7 -2.93 -1.01 2.12
C ILE A 7 -1.65 -1.15 2.93
N SER A 8 -1.01 -0.04 3.27
CA SER A 8 0.20 -0.01 4.12
C SER A 8 0.20 1.25 4.98
N VAL A 9 -0.29 1.13 6.20
CA VAL A 9 -0.52 2.28 7.09
C VAL A 9 0.28 2.16 8.40
N SER A 10 0.76 3.29 8.90
CA SER A 10 1.34 3.45 10.23
C SER A 10 0.26 3.72 11.28
N ASN A 11 -0.62 4.71 11.05
CA ASN A 11 -1.83 4.93 11.84
C ASN A 11 -2.91 3.91 11.44
N LYS A 12 -3.45 3.19 12.41
CA LYS A 12 -4.42 2.10 12.21
C LYS A 12 -5.85 2.45 12.58
N GLU A 13 -6.10 3.71 12.94
CA GLU A 13 -7.43 4.23 13.17
C GLU A 13 -8.35 3.93 11.99
N GLY A 14 -9.53 3.35 12.25
CA GLY A 14 -10.53 3.00 11.24
C GLY A 14 -10.11 1.94 10.21
N LEU A 15 -8.91 1.36 10.30
CA LEU A 15 -8.36 0.45 9.29
C LEU A 15 -9.24 -0.81 9.12
N VAL A 16 -9.72 -1.38 10.22
CA VAL A 16 -10.45 -2.65 10.21
C VAL A 16 -11.81 -2.47 9.53
N GLU A 17 -12.54 -1.42 9.92
CA GLU A 17 -13.84 -1.06 9.38
C GLU A 17 -13.72 -0.72 7.89
N PHE A 18 -12.71 0.06 7.52
CA PHE A 18 -12.42 0.39 6.12
C PHE A 18 -12.10 -0.85 5.28
N ALA A 19 -11.23 -1.74 5.78
CA ALA A 19 -10.88 -2.97 5.08
C ALA A 19 -12.07 -3.94 4.95
N GLN A 20 -12.96 -4.00 5.95
CA GLN A 20 -14.21 -4.77 5.86
C GLN A 20 -15.12 -4.22 4.77
N ALA A 21 -15.28 -2.90 4.70
CA ALA A 21 -16.08 -2.25 3.66
C ALA A 21 -15.50 -2.50 2.27
N LEU A 22 -14.18 -2.37 2.09
CA LEU A 22 -13.50 -2.72 0.83
C LEU A 22 -13.72 -4.20 0.44
N ALA A 23 -13.60 -5.11 1.41
CA ALA A 23 -13.85 -6.53 1.15
C ALA A 23 -15.31 -6.80 0.76
N ALA A 24 -16.28 -6.09 1.36
CA ALA A 24 -17.69 -6.16 0.99
C ALA A 24 -17.95 -5.61 -0.44
N LEU A 25 -17.11 -4.68 -0.89
CA LEU A 25 -17.05 -4.20 -2.28
C LEU A 25 -16.21 -5.12 -3.20
N GLU A 26 -15.90 -6.33 -2.76
CA GLU A 26 -15.15 -7.34 -3.55
C GLU A 26 -13.72 -6.91 -3.93
N PHE A 27 -13.09 -6.02 -3.16
CA PHE A 27 -11.66 -5.76 -3.30
C PHE A 27 -10.83 -6.91 -2.73
N GLU A 28 -9.85 -7.36 -3.51
CA GLU A 28 -8.75 -8.16 -3.01
C GLU A 28 -7.76 -7.24 -2.28
N LEU A 29 -7.60 -7.47 -0.98
CA LEU A 29 -6.72 -6.67 -0.15
C LEU A 29 -5.29 -7.21 -0.21
N VAL A 30 -4.35 -6.32 -0.54
CA VAL A 30 -2.91 -6.57 -0.48
C VAL A 30 -2.30 -5.70 0.59
N SER A 31 -1.50 -6.27 1.47
CA SER A 31 -0.89 -5.51 2.56
C SER A 31 0.49 -6.04 2.96
N THR A 32 1.14 -5.34 3.88
CA THR A 32 2.49 -5.65 4.34
C THR A 32 2.62 -5.54 5.86
N GLY A 33 3.51 -6.37 6.43
CA GLY A 33 3.98 -6.28 7.80
C GLY A 33 2.87 -6.10 8.83
N GLY A 34 3.01 -5.07 9.67
CA GLY A 34 2.03 -4.78 10.73
C GLY A 34 0.63 -4.44 10.23
N THR A 35 0.44 -3.99 8.98
CA THR A 35 -0.90 -3.76 8.43
C THR A 35 -1.57 -5.09 8.09
N ALA A 36 -0.88 -5.98 7.39
CA ALA A 36 -1.39 -7.33 7.09
C ALA A 36 -1.72 -8.10 8.36
N ARG A 37 -0.88 -8.01 9.41
CA ARG A 37 -1.14 -8.65 10.70
C ARG A 37 -2.44 -8.17 11.34
N THR A 38 -2.63 -6.85 11.47
CA THR A 38 -3.87 -6.28 12.05
C THR A 38 -5.11 -6.77 11.32
N LEU A 39 -5.07 -6.80 9.98
CA LEU A 39 -6.21 -7.27 9.17
C LEU A 39 -6.49 -8.76 9.38
N LYS A 40 -5.45 -9.60 9.41
CA LYS A 40 -5.59 -11.05 9.68
C LYS A 40 -6.16 -11.33 11.06
N GLU A 41 -5.69 -10.61 12.08
CA GLU A 41 -6.19 -10.73 13.46
C GLU A 41 -7.68 -10.35 13.57
N ALA A 42 -8.14 -9.42 12.74
CA ALA A 42 -9.56 -9.07 12.61
C ALA A 42 -10.36 -10.05 11.72
N GLY A 43 -9.75 -11.15 11.24
CA GLY A 43 -10.40 -12.15 10.41
C GLY A 43 -10.59 -11.74 8.95
N ILE A 44 -9.94 -10.68 8.49
CA ILE A 44 -10.07 -10.16 7.12
C ILE A 44 -9.05 -10.87 6.21
N PRO A 45 -9.50 -11.49 5.10
CA PRO A 45 -8.59 -12.07 4.13
C PRO A 45 -7.68 -10.99 3.52
N VAL A 46 -6.37 -11.22 3.57
CA VAL A 46 -5.38 -10.29 3.00
C VAL A 46 -4.22 -11.07 2.42
N ILE A 47 -3.80 -10.65 1.23
CA ILE A 47 -2.63 -11.18 0.53
C ILE A 47 -1.41 -10.35 0.97
N GLU A 48 -0.35 -11.03 1.34
CA GLU A 48 0.89 -10.34 1.67
C GLU A 48 1.62 -9.89 0.41
N VAL A 49 2.25 -8.72 0.45
CA VAL A 49 3.06 -8.18 -0.65
C VAL A 49 4.08 -9.21 -1.16
N GLU A 50 4.72 -10.00 -0.29
CA GLU A 50 5.65 -11.05 -0.69
C GLU A 50 5.03 -12.12 -1.60
N SER A 51 3.75 -12.46 -1.38
CA SER A 51 3.02 -13.39 -2.24
C SER A 51 2.76 -12.80 -3.63
N VAL A 52 2.60 -11.46 -3.71
CA VAL A 52 2.46 -10.75 -4.98
C VAL A 52 3.81 -10.66 -5.70
N THR A 53 4.85 -10.23 -4.99
CA THR A 53 6.18 -10.02 -5.58
C THR A 53 6.85 -11.35 -5.95
N GLY A 54 6.67 -12.38 -5.12
CA GLY A 54 7.46 -13.60 -5.13
C GLY A 54 8.88 -13.39 -4.59
N PHE A 55 9.12 -12.28 -3.89
CA PHE A 55 10.42 -11.89 -3.35
C PHE A 55 10.33 -11.79 -1.82
N PRO A 56 11.23 -12.44 -1.07
CA PRO A 56 11.17 -12.46 0.38
C PRO A 56 11.55 -11.12 0.98
N GLU A 57 11.14 -10.88 2.23
CA GLU A 57 11.61 -9.77 3.03
C GLU A 57 13.13 -9.87 3.27
N ILE A 58 13.84 -8.79 2.95
CA ILE A 58 15.27 -8.61 3.18
C ILE A 58 15.51 -7.20 3.72
N LEU A 59 16.69 -6.97 4.31
CA LEU A 59 17.11 -5.66 4.82
C LEU A 59 16.07 -5.05 5.76
N ASP A 60 15.54 -5.88 6.66
CA ASP A 60 14.51 -5.50 7.65
C ASP A 60 13.28 -4.83 7.03
N GLY A 61 12.88 -5.28 5.84
CA GLY A 61 11.68 -4.82 5.17
C GLY A 61 11.83 -3.50 4.40
N ARG A 62 13.03 -2.92 4.33
CA ARG A 62 13.28 -1.61 3.68
C ARG A 62 12.92 -1.55 2.19
N VAL A 63 12.94 -2.69 1.50
CA VAL A 63 12.76 -2.75 0.03
C VAL A 63 11.54 -3.55 -0.41
N LYS A 64 10.70 -4.02 0.53
CA LYS A 64 9.63 -4.99 0.26
C LYS A 64 8.59 -4.54 -0.77
N THR A 65 8.29 -3.25 -0.85
CA THR A 65 7.33 -2.69 -1.83
C THR A 65 8.00 -2.08 -3.05
N LEU A 66 9.33 -1.92 -3.05
CA LEU A 66 10.11 -1.34 -4.15
C LEU A 66 10.32 -2.35 -5.28
N HIS A 67 9.22 -2.87 -5.82
CA HIS A 67 9.21 -3.98 -6.74
C HIS A 67 8.35 -3.68 -7.98
N PRO A 68 8.76 -4.11 -9.21
CA PRO A 68 8.00 -3.87 -10.43
C PRO A 68 6.56 -4.41 -10.40
N LYS A 69 6.31 -5.53 -9.72
CA LYS A 69 4.94 -6.04 -9.55
C LYS A 69 4.03 -5.14 -8.69
N ILE A 70 4.60 -4.28 -7.85
CA ILE A 70 3.86 -3.27 -7.09
C ILE A 70 3.73 -2.02 -7.95
N HIS A 71 4.85 -1.39 -8.30
CA HIS A 71 4.84 -0.12 -9.01
C HIS A 71 4.30 -0.20 -10.45
N GLY A 72 4.50 -1.33 -11.14
CA GLY A 72 3.88 -1.58 -12.45
C GLY A 72 2.36 -1.67 -12.36
N GLY A 73 1.83 -2.27 -11.29
CA GLY A 73 0.39 -2.31 -11.02
C GLY A 73 -0.19 -0.93 -10.65
N LEU A 74 0.64 -0.04 -10.10
CA LEU A 74 0.25 1.34 -9.76
C LEU A 74 0.37 2.32 -10.93
N LEU A 75 1.32 2.11 -11.85
CA LEU A 75 1.70 3.09 -12.88
C LEU A 75 1.24 2.73 -14.29
N ALA A 76 0.66 1.55 -14.48
CA ALA A 76 0.15 1.17 -15.79
C ALA A 76 -1.05 2.05 -16.19
N LYS A 77 -1.04 2.56 -17.42
CA LYS A 77 -2.18 3.25 -18.01
C LYS A 77 -3.10 2.19 -18.61
N LEU A 78 -4.32 2.07 -18.10
CA LEU A 78 -5.19 0.96 -18.45
C LEU A 78 -5.86 1.11 -19.82
N GLU A 79 -5.81 2.30 -20.41
CA GLU A 79 -6.27 2.55 -21.78
C GLU A 79 -5.16 2.42 -22.84
N GLU A 80 -3.90 2.20 -22.43
CA GLU A 80 -2.76 2.04 -23.34
C GLU A 80 -2.48 0.55 -23.62
N PRO A 81 -2.74 0.04 -24.85
CA PRO A 81 -2.56 -1.38 -25.16
C PRO A 81 -1.16 -1.91 -24.86
N ALA A 82 -0.11 -1.10 -25.07
CA ALA A 82 1.26 -1.52 -24.77
C ALA A 82 1.50 -1.77 -23.26
N HIS A 83 0.85 -1.00 -22.40
CA HIS A 83 0.94 -1.20 -20.94
C HIS A 83 0.17 -2.46 -20.52
N LEU A 84 -1.03 -2.69 -21.07
CA LEU A 84 -1.80 -3.91 -20.80
C LEU A 84 -1.06 -5.19 -21.23
N ASP A 85 -0.39 -5.15 -22.39
CA ASP A 85 0.45 -6.28 -22.85
C ASP A 85 1.64 -6.53 -21.91
N THR A 86 2.29 -5.46 -21.45
CA THR A 86 3.37 -5.53 -20.47
C THR A 86 2.90 -6.15 -19.15
N LEU A 87 1.74 -5.70 -18.61
CA LEU A 87 1.15 -6.25 -17.40
C LEU A 87 0.90 -7.75 -17.54
N ARG A 88 0.26 -8.17 -18.64
CA ARG A 88 -0.02 -9.58 -18.92
C ARG A 88 1.26 -10.41 -19.04
N THR A 89 2.24 -9.93 -19.81
CA THR A 89 3.50 -10.63 -20.06
C THR A 89 4.28 -10.90 -18.77
N HIS A 90 4.24 -9.95 -17.83
CA HIS A 90 4.96 -10.05 -16.56
C HIS A 90 4.09 -10.54 -15.39
N GLY A 91 2.83 -10.92 -15.63
CA GLY A 91 1.91 -11.37 -14.59
C GLY A 91 1.66 -10.33 -13.50
N ILE A 92 1.58 -9.06 -13.89
CA ILE A 92 1.33 -7.93 -13.00
C ILE A 92 -0.17 -7.62 -13.04
N VAL A 93 -0.79 -7.61 -11.86
CA VAL A 93 -2.21 -7.26 -11.71
C VAL A 93 -2.31 -5.81 -11.21
N PRO A 94 -3.08 -4.93 -11.85
CA PRO A 94 -3.19 -3.53 -11.46
C PRO A 94 -3.87 -3.35 -10.11
N PHE A 95 -3.66 -2.18 -9.50
CA PHE A 95 -4.39 -1.73 -8.31
C PHE A 95 -5.28 -0.55 -8.67
N GLU A 96 -6.44 -0.48 -8.03
CA GLU A 96 -7.40 0.61 -8.21
C GLU A 96 -7.43 1.52 -6.98
N LEU A 97 -6.88 1.05 -5.85
CA LEU A 97 -6.83 1.80 -4.61
C LEU A 97 -5.49 1.61 -3.91
N VAL A 98 -4.94 2.70 -3.40
CA VAL A 98 -3.79 2.73 -2.49
C VAL A 98 -4.16 3.50 -1.24
N CYS A 99 -4.03 2.85 -0.08
CA CYS A 99 -4.19 3.47 1.22
C CYS A 99 -2.87 3.40 1.98
N VAL A 100 -2.19 4.54 2.09
CA VAL A 100 -0.88 4.64 2.75
C VAL A 100 -0.83 5.92 3.57
N ASN A 101 -0.59 5.78 4.87
CA ASN A 101 -0.20 6.88 5.73
C ASN A 101 1.21 6.62 6.27
N LEU A 102 2.01 7.68 6.31
CA LEU A 102 3.44 7.58 6.58
C LEU A 102 3.71 7.50 8.08
N TYR A 103 4.87 6.97 8.45
CA TYR A 103 5.37 7.11 9.80
C TYR A 103 5.41 8.60 10.20
N PRO A 104 4.98 8.95 11.43
CA PRO A 104 4.95 10.34 11.89
C PRO A 104 6.38 10.80 12.21
N PHE A 105 7.19 11.02 11.17
CA PHE A 105 8.62 11.33 11.27
C PHE A 105 8.88 12.53 12.19
N GLN A 106 8.08 13.59 12.04
CA GLN A 106 8.15 14.76 12.91
C GLN A 106 7.94 14.40 14.39
N ALA A 107 6.97 13.54 14.70
CA ALA A 107 6.73 13.10 16.06
C ALA A 107 7.87 12.22 16.58
N THR A 108 8.46 11.37 15.73
CA THR A 108 9.64 10.57 16.08
C THR A 108 10.82 11.47 16.48
N ILE A 109 11.21 12.43 15.64
CA ILE A 109 12.36 13.30 15.91
C ILE A 109 12.12 14.33 17.02
N SER A 110 10.85 14.53 17.42
CA SER A 110 10.50 15.42 18.54
C SER A 110 10.67 14.74 19.90
N LYS A 111 10.89 13.42 19.96
CA LYS A 111 11.13 12.71 21.22
C LYS A 111 12.48 13.13 21.81
N PRO A 112 12.55 13.48 23.12
CA PRO A 112 13.79 13.95 23.74
C PRO A 112 14.99 12.98 23.65
N ASP A 113 14.71 11.70 23.53
CA ASP A 113 15.68 10.60 23.47
C ASP A 113 15.95 10.10 22.04
N CYS A 114 15.36 10.72 21.01
CA CYS A 114 15.59 10.33 19.62
C CYS A 114 17.04 10.58 19.22
N THR A 115 17.73 9.53 18.79
CA THR A 115 19.07 9.65 18.20
C THR A 115 19.00 9.96 16.70
N THR A 116 20.14 10.33 16.10
CA THR A 116 20.25 10.47 14.64
C THR A 116 19.97 9.16 13.93
N ASP A 117 20.41 8.03 14.50
CA ASP A 117 20.18 6.70 13.93
C ASP A 117 18.68 6.37 13.96
N ASP A 118 17.99 6.63 15.08
CA ASP A 118 16.52 6.47 15.17
C ASP A 118 15.79 7.32 14.12
N ALA A 119 16.25 8.56 13.90
CA ALA A 119 15.70 9.40 12.85
C ALA A 119 15.91 8.78 11.47
N ILE A 120 17.14 8.38 11.13
CA ILE A 120 17.46 7.77 9.82
C ILE A 120 16.64 6.50 9.58
N GLU A 121 16.45 5.65 10.58
CA GLU A 121 15.66 4.42 10.47
C GLU A 121 14.16 4.69 10.20
N ASN A 122 13.65 5.83 10.64
CA ASN A 122 12.25 6.21 10.43
C ASN A 122 12.01 6.96 9.10
N ILE A 123 13.03 7.11 8.25
CA ILE A 123 12.85 7.66 6.90
C ILE A 123 12.20 6.59 6.01
N ASP A 124 10.91 6.78 5.72
CA ASP A 124 10.16 5.89 4.84
C ASP A 124 10.53 6.13 3.37
N ILE A 125 10.85 5.05 2.65
CA ILE A 125 11.11 5.05 1.21
C ILE A 125 9.94 4.43 0.44
N GLY A 126 9.40 3.32 0.94
CA GLY A 126 8.35 2.56 0.27
C GLY A 126 7.03 3.31 0.24
N GLY A 127 6.61 3.86 1.39
CA GLY A 127 5.36 4.62 1.53
C GLY A 127 5.28 5.80 0.57
N PRO A 128 6.24 6.75 0.60
CA PRO A 128 6.25 7.88 -0.32
C PRO A 128 6.34 7.46 -1.79
N SER A 129 7.06 6.39 -2.11
CA SER A 129 7.16 5.88 -3.47
C SER A 129 5.82 5.35 -4.00
N MET A 130 5.07 4.62 -3.17
CA MET A 130 3.73 4.12 -3.53
C MET A 130 2.75 5.27 -3.71
N LEU A 131 2.70 6.22 -2.76
CA LEU A 131 1.85 7.40 -2.85
C LEU A 131 2.10 8.22 -4.10
N ARG A 132 3.37 8.49 -4.42
CA ARG A 132 3.75 9.23 -5.63
C ARG A 132 3.41 8.47 -6.91
N SER A 133 3.55 7.14 -6.89
CA SER A 133 3.21 6.30 -8.05
C SER A 133 1.71 6.34 -8.33
N ALA A 134 0.90 6.15 -7.29
CA ALA A 134 -0.55 6.15 -7.39
C ALA A 134 -1.09 7.55 -7.74
N ALA A 135 -0.59 8.62 -7.09
CA ALA A 135 -1.03 9.98 -7.36
C ALA A 135 -0.70 10.44 -8.79
N LYS A 136 0.44 10.00 -9.34
CA LYS A 136 0.78 10.22 -10.75
C LYS A 136 -0.24 9.56 -11.69
N ASN A 137 -0.82 8.43 -11.29
CA ASN A 137 -1.75 7.62 -12.09
C ASN A 137 -3.20 7.73 -11.58
N HIS A 138 -3.58 8.88 -11.02
CA HIS A 138 -4.88 9.15 -10.40
C HIS A 138 -6.10 8.94 -11.31
N GLU A 139 -5.90 8.91 -12.63
CA GLU A 139 -6.92 8.53 -13.59
C GLU A 139 -7.44 7.09 -13.38
N TYR A 140 -6.59 6.21 -12.83
CA TYR A 140 -6.90 4.79 -12.61
C TYR A 140 -6.82 4.35 -11.15
N VAL A 141 -6.18 5.15 -10.27
CA VAL A 141 -5.89 4.76 -8.89
C VAL A 141 -6.35 5.82 -7.90
N THR A 142 -7.27 5.43 -7.00
CA THR A 142 -7.65 6.25 -5.84
C THR A 142 -6.56 6.19 -4.77
N VAL A 143 -6.11 7.36 -4.29
CA VAL A 143 -5.05 7.47 -3.29
C VAL A 143 -5.62 8.04 -2.00
N ILE A 144 -5.31 7.39 -0.88
CA ILE A 144 -5.85 7.73 0.44
C ILE A 144 -4.68 7.79 1.41
N VAL A 145 -4.58 8.92 2.11
CA VAL A 145 -3.50 9.19 3.07
C VAL A 145 -3.99 9.50 4.48
N GLU A 146 -5.27 9.83 4.63
CA GLU A 146 -5.88 10.22 5.90
C GLU A 146 -7.03 9.26 6.25
N PRO A 147 -7.10 8.73 7.48
CA PRO A 147 -8.22 7.89 7.93
C PRO A 147 -9.60 8.54 7.83
N GLU A 148 -9.67 9.86 7.91
CA GLU A 148 -10.87 10.67 7.84
C GLU A 148 -11.61 10.47 6.51
N ASP A 149 -10.88 10.16 5.43
CA ASP A 149 -11.44 9.93 4.10
C ASP A 149 -12.00 8.51 3.91
N TYR A 150 -11.77 7.59 4.85
CA TYR A 150 -12.17 6.18 4.69
C TYR A 150 -13.66 6.02 4.44
N THR A 151 -14.50 6.78 5.15
CA THR A 151 -15.95 6.73 4.99
C THR A 151 -16.37 7.21 3.61
N LEU A 152 -15.84 8.35 3.16
CA LEU A 152 -16.15 8.93 1.86
C LEU A 152 -15.78 7.99 0.69
N VAL A 153 -14.71 7.21 0.83
CA VAL A 153 -14.21 6.34 -0.23
C VAL A 153 -15.05 5.08 -0.41
N VAL A 154 -15.68 4.57 0.65
CA VAL A 154 -16.44 3.30 0.60
C VAL A 154 -17.94 3.49 0.38
N GLU A 155 -18.42 4.73 0.32
CA GLU A 155 -19.78 5.13 -0.07
C GLU A 155 -19.96 5.14 -1.60
#